data_AF-A0A949VD33-F1
#
_entry.id   AF-A0A949VD33-F1
#
_cell.length_a   1.000
_cell.length_b   1.000
_cell.length_c   1.000
_cell.angle_alpha   90.00
_cell.angle_beta   90.00
_cell.angle_gamma   90.00
#
_symmetry.space_group_name_H-M   'P 1'
#
loop_
_entity.id
_entity.type
_entity.pdbx_description
1 polymer ?
#
loop_
_entity_poly.entity_id
_entity_poly.type
_entity_poly.pdbx_seq_one_letter_code
_entity_poly.pdbx_strand_id
1 'polypeptide(L)'
;MNSSDNPKLTTRNINFFRFDELTWDAVADLPRDTPLVIPLGSGWDLGLLADQLASPPRIGILPSFPFGWRGSGLELPESVFIPYIRNLLDSLRDDGFSRVYCLAPQGFDPQSAFVSDLSPSLLRQPHASQYSQRIFLPPDDARGKVVLIPIGHTEQHGYHLPLSVDTVIIEAIANGAANNNNNEGGEHPYLATRSWTLPVMPYGVSTHRASFAGTLNAGGRAFEDFWLAVIDALAQRGFDRFYLMSGHGGNMSFLVNIVKYAGERHRRIFCATSFLHTSGRIGAEALEKHRTSKIGGMGHAGELETSYMLHLRPDLCRMERVVDETDFISTPDYYMDWIEGGALVANPPWDDDTKTGAYGAGSHASAEKGRAWLESAIKEKADHVEQIHEQHERRETRRNEGYGLWSRFRGRN
;
A
#
# COMPACT_ATOMS: atom_id res chain seq x y z
N MET A 1 -21.58 -14.11 -47.45
CA MET A 1 -22.30 -15.39 -47.21
C MET A 1 -21.33 -16.29 -46.46
N ASN A 2 -21.49 -16.64 -45.19
CA ASN A 2 -22.57 -16.47 -44.23
C ASN A 2 -21.96 -16.08 -42.88
N SER A 3 -22.59 -15.09 -42.25
CA SER A 3 -22.64 -14.93 -40.81
C SER A 3 -23.29 -16.17 -40.20
N SER A 4 -22.71 -16.71 -39.13
CA SER A 4 -23.45 -17.50 -38.16
C SER A 4 -23.18 -16.88 -36.79
N ASP A 5 -24.22 -16.22 -36.31
CA ASP A 5 -24.34 -15.47 -35.08
C ASP A 5 -23.77 -16.20 -33.89
N ASN A 6 -22.79 -15.56 -33.24
CA ASN A 6 -22.46 -15.86 -31.87
C ASN A 6 -23.49 -15.10 -31.03
N PRO A 7 -24.38 -15.77 -30.26
CA PRO A 7 -25.37 -15.06 -29.48
C PRO A 7 -24.61 -14.23 -28.43
N LYS A 8 -24.65 -12.90 -28.61
CA LYS A 8 -24.35 -11.96 -27.53
C LYS A 8 -25.28 -12.31 -26.38
N LEU A 9 -24.77 -13.03 -25.38
CA LEU A 9 -25.38 -13.14 -24.07
C LEU A 9 -25.38 -11.73 -23.47
N THR A 10 -26.43 -10.99 -23.81
CA THR A 10 -26.83 -9.74 -23.20
C THR A 10 -27.50 -10.09 -21.90
N THR A 11 -26.73 -10.13 -20.81
CA THR A 11 -27.31 -10.24 -19.48
C THR A 11 -26.59 -9.29 -18.52
N ARG A 12 -27.22 -8.11 -18.41
CA ARG A 12 -27.12 -7.05 -17.38
C ARG A 12 -26.10 -5.93 -17.67
N ASN A 13 -26.64 -4.74 -18.01
CA ASN A 13 -25.93 -3.46 -18.09
C ASN A 13 -25.52 -2.97 -16.68
N ILE A 14 -24.65 -3.70 -15.99
CA ILE A 14 -24.11 -3.29 -14.68
C ILE A 14 -22.78 -2.59 -14.92
N ASN A 15 -22.64 -1.38 -14.39
CA ASN A 15 -21.40 -0.63 -14.48
C ASN A 15 -20.46 -1.01 -13.32
N PHE A 16 -19.44 -1.83 -13.58
CA PHE A 16 -18.35 -2.04 -12.64
C PHE A 16 -17.30 -0.94 -12.82
N PHE A 17 -16.85 -0.34 -11.72
CA PHE A 17 -15.79 0.65 -11.74
C PHE A 17 -14.74 0.37 -10.67
N ARG A 18 -13.50 0.80 -10.93
CA ARG A 18 -12.39 0.74 -9.99
C ARG A 18 -12.53 1.92 -9.03
N PHE A 19 -12.76 1.64 -7.75
CA PHE A 19 -12.98 2.68 -6.75
C PHE A 19 -11.73 3.56 -6.57
N ASP A 20 -10.57 2.94 -6.61
CA ASP A 20 -9.27 3.58 -6.42
C ASP A 20 -8.81 4.46 -7.60
N GLU A 21 -9.49 4.38 -8.76
CA GLU A 21 -9.23 5.25 -9.91
C GLU A 21 -10.09 6.53 -9.90
N LEU A 22 -10.99 6.68 -8.92
CA LEU A 22 -11.76 7.90 -8.73
C LEU A 22 -10.92 8.97 -8.03
N THR A 23 -11.32 10.24 -8.17
CA THR A 23 -10.90 11.31 -7.26
C THR A 23 -11.86 11.34 -6.08
N TRP A 24 -11.47 11.97 -4.97
CA TRP A 24 -12.31 11.96 -3.76
C TRP A 24 -13.67 12.65 -3.96
N ASP A 25 -13.74 13.70 -4.79
CA ASP A 25 -14.99 14.40 -5.11
C ASP A 25 -15.91 13.51 -5.96
N ALA A 26 -15.34 12.68 -6.85
CA ALA A 26 -16.12 11.70 -7.61
C ALA A 26 -16.67 10.60 -6.69
N VAL A 27 -15.95 10.23 -5.62
CA VAL A 27 -16.49 9.37 -4.55
C VAL A 27 -17.60 10.10 -3.78
N ALA A 28 -17.43 11.39 -3.50
CA ALA A 28 -18.45 12.19 -2.83
C ALA A 28 -19.76 12.30 -3.64
N ASP A 29 -19.69 12.24 -4.96
CA ASP A 29 -20.86 12.24 -5.85
C ASP A 29 -21.52 10.86 -6.03
N LEU A 30 -20.93 9.78 -5.51
CA LEU A 30 -21.54 8.46 -5.59
C LEU A 30 -22.84 8.39 -4.75
N PRO A 31 -23.90 7.75 -5.27
CA PRO A 31 -25.05 7.38 -4.46
C PRO A 31 -24.61 6.53 -3.27
N ARG A 32 -25.08 6.85 -2.06
CA ARG A 32 -24.67 6.19 -0.81
C ARG A 32 -25.21 4.76 -0.66
N ASP A 33 -26.09 4.34 -1.55
CA ASP A 33 -26.52 2.96 -1.74
C ASP A 33 -25.72 2.22 -2.85
N THR A 34 -24.67 2.83 -3.40
CA THR A 34 -23.74 2.15 -4.32
C THR A 34 -23.00 1.04 -3.58
N PRO A 35 -23.06 -0.22 -4.06
CA PRO A 35 -22.30 -1.30 -3.46
C PRO A 35 -20.80 -1.11 -3.67
N LEU A 36 -20.06 -1.12 -2.57
CA LEU A 36 -18.61 -1.07 -2.56
C LEU A 36 -18.06 -2.39 -2.00
N VAL A 37 -17.12 -3.00 -2.72
CA VAL A 37 -16.64 -4.34 -2.43
C VAL A 37 -15.12 -4.35 -2.33
N ILE A 38 -14.58 -4.77 -1.17
CA ILE A 38 -13.16 -5.08 -0.97
C ILE A 38 -12.95 -6.57 -1.27
N PRO A 39 -12.27 -6.95 -2.36
CA PRO A 39 -12.00 -8.34 -2.65
C PRO A 39 -10.75 -8.85 -1.91
N LEU A 40 -10.82 -10.05 -1.35
CA LEU A 40 -9.66 -10.78 -0.82
C LEU A 40 -9.00 -11.56 -1.96
N GLY A 41 -7.96 -10.98 -2.56
CA GLY A 41 -7.32 -11.48 -3.77
C GLY A 41 -8.07 -11.07 -5.05
N SER A 42 -7.63 -11.59 -6.19
CA SER A 42 -8.09 -11.22 -7.53
C SER A 42 -8.58 -12.44 -8.33
N GLY A 43 -9.34 -12.18 -9.41
CA GLY A 43 -9.87 -13.24 -10.28
C GLY A 43 -11.31 -13.66 -9.98
N TRP A 44 -12.09 -12.79 -9.34
CA TRP A 44 -13.50 -13.01 -8.99
C TRP A 44 -14.44 -13.01 -10.19
N ASP A 45 -15.52 -13.78 -10.10
CA ASP A 45 -16.61 -13.75 -11.07
C ASP A 45 -17.53 -12.55 -10.76
N LEU A 46 -17.40 -11.51 -11.58
CA LEU A 46 -18.18 -10.28 -11.43
C LEU A 46 -19.67 -10.50 -11.76
N GLY A 47 -20.02 -11.46 -12.61
CA GLY A 47 -21.42 -11.81 -12.89
C GLY A 47 -22.10 -12.41 -11.66
N LEU A 48 -21.42 -13.35 -10.99
CA LEU A 48 -21.88 -13.92 -9.73
C LEU A 48 -21.96 -12.86 -8.62
N LEU A 49 -21.00 -11.93 -8.58
CA LEU A 49 -21.02 -10.82 -7.62
C LEU A 49 -22.25 -9.93 -7.82
N ALA A 50 -22.54 -9.58 -9.07
CA ALA A 50 -23.74 -8.83 -9.44
C ALA A 50 -25.02 -9.55 -9.00
N ASP A 51 -25.10 -10.87 -9.19
CA ASP A 51 -26.25 -11.66 -8.76
C ASP A 51 -26.44 -11.61 -7.23
N GLN A 52 -25.35 -11.79 -6.47
CA GLN A 52 -25.36 -11.73 -5.00
C GLN A 52 -25.79 -10.36 -4.46
N LEU A 53 -25.53 -9.29 -5.22
CA LEU A 53 -25.89 -7.92 -4.88
C LEU A 53 -27.24 -7.47 -5.46
N ALA A 54 -28.06 -8.40 -5.97
CA ALA A 54 -29.35 -8.14 -6.62
C ALA A 54 -29.26 -7.19 -7.83
N SER A 55 -28.13 -7.23 -8.54
CA SER A 55 -27.88 -6.54 -9.81
C SER A 55 -28.18 -5.04 -9.78
N PRO A 56 -27.46 -4.28 -8.93
CA PRO A 56 -27.56 -2.84 -8.89
C PRO A 56 -27.09 -2.22 -10.23
N PRO A 57 -27.43 -0.96 -10.52
CA PRO A 57 -26.97 -0.29 -11.74
C PRO A 57 -25.44 -0.12 -11.82
N ARG A 58 -24.76 -0.11 -10.66
CA ARG A 58 -23.31 0.06 -10.55
C ARG A 58 -22.74 -0.68 -9.34
N ILE A 59 -21.48 -1.08 -9.41
CA ILE A 59 -20.72 -1.70 -8.31
C ILE A 59 -19.29 -1.13 -8.33
N GLY A 60 -18.84 -0.60 -7.19
CA GLY A 60 -17.45 -0.18 -7.00
C GLY A 60 -16.60 -1.32 -6.47
N ILE A 61 -15.51 -1.64 -7.17
CA ILE A 61 -14.54 -2.64 -6.76
C ILE A 61 -13.30 -1.92 -6.23
N LEU A 62 -13.01 -2.10 -4.95
CA LEU A 62 -11.82 -1.57 -4.30
C LEU A 62 -10.58 -2.42 -4.66
N PRO A 63 -9.36 -1.90 -4.42
CA PRO A 63 -8.13 -2.68 -4.56
C PRO A 63 -8.21 -4.04 -3.84
N SER A 64 -7.66 -5.09 -4.44
CA SER A 64 -7.65 -6.38 -3.74
C SER A 64 -6.75 -6.33 -2.53
N PHE A 65 -7.24 -6.84 -1.40
CA PHE A 65 -6.39 -7.19 -0.27
C PHE A 65 -5.53 -8.40 -0.71
N PRO A 66 -4.19 -8.34 -0.68
CA PRO A 66 -3.34 -9.30 -1.38
C PRO A 66 -3.08 -10.63 -0.62
N PHE A 67 -3.03 -10.60 0.71
CA PHE A 67 -2.81 -11.78 1.55
C PHE A 67 -3.31 -11.55 2.98
N GLY A 68 -3.29 -12.57 3.85
CA GLY A 68 -3.61 -12.46 5.28
C GLY A 68 -4.79 -13.32 5.72
N TRP A 69 -5.62 -13.73 4.77
CA TRP A 69 -6.75 -14.64 5.02
C TRP A 69 -6.36 -16.09 4.75
N ARG A 70 -7.19 -17.02 5.25
CA ARG A 70 -7.00 -18.46 5.03
C ARG A 70 -7.03 -18.82 3.54
N GLY A 71 -5.99 -19.50 3.05
CA GLY A 71 -5.81 -19.86 1.65
C GLY A 71 -5.10 -18.79 0.80
N SER A 72 -4.64 -17.68 1.39
CA SER A 72 -3.93 -16.64 0.63
C SER A 72 -2.43 -16.94 0.40
N GLY A 73 -1.94 -18.09 0.86
CA GLY A 73 -0.51 -18.43 0.90
C GLY A 73 0.20 -17.88 2.14
N LEU A 74 -0.04 -16.62 2.52
CA LEU A 74 0.44 -16.00 3.76
C LEU A 74 -0.73 -15.73 4.71
N GLU A 75 -1.13 -16.78 5.44
CA GLU A 75 -2.25 -16.72 6.37
C GLU A 75 -1.82 -16.10 7.70
N LEU A 76 -2.68 -15.25 8.27
CA LEU A 76 -2.47 -14.63 9.58
C LEU A 76 -3.59 -15.03 10.54
N PRO A 77 -3.37 -14.92 11.87
CA PRO A 77 -4.43 -15.15 12.85
C PRO A 77 -5.65 -14.26 12.59
N GLU A 78 -6.86 -14.83 12.68
CA GLU A 78 -8.10 -14.08 12.48
C GLU A 78 -8.22 -12.87 13.42
N SER A 79 -7.71 -12.99 14.65
CA SER A 79 -7.68 -11.89 15.63
C SER A 79 -6.85 -10.68 15.20
N VAL A 80 -5.94 -10.86 14.24
CA VAL A 80 -5.12 -9.80 13.65
C VAL A 80 -5.73 -9.29 12.33
N PHE A 81 -6.22 -10.22 11.51
CA PHE A 81 -6.76 -9.89 10.18
C PHE A 81 -8.12 -9.19 10.22
N ILE A 82 -9.05 -9.64 11.08
CA ILE A 82 -10.42 -9.11 11.14
C ILE A 82 -10.46 -7.63 11.51
N PRO A 83 -9.76 -7.15 12.55
CA PRO A 83 -9.78 -5.73 12.90
C PRO A 83 -9.33 -4.84 11.74
N TYR A 84 -8.33 -5.28 10.97
CA TYR A 84 -7.86 -4.55 9.79
C TYR A 84 -8.98 -4.39 8.76
N ILE A 85 -9.60 -5.50 8.33
CA ILE A 85 -10.70 -5.47 7.35
C ILE A 85 -11.90 -4.68 7.87
N ARG A 86 -12.24 -4.83 9.16
CA ARG A 86 -13.33 -4.09 9.79
C ARG A 86 -13.11 -2.59 9.69
N ASN A 87 -11.91 -2.10 10.03
CA ASN A 87 -11.59 -0.68 9.97
C ASN A 87 -11.72 -0.10 8.55
N LEU A 88 -11.36 -0.89 7.51
CA LEU A 88 -11.57 -0.49 6.12
C LEU A 88 -13.05 -0.38 5.75
N LEU A 89 -13.86 -1.38 6.15
CA LEU A 89 -15.31 -1.34 5.92
C LEU A 89 -15.96 -0.19 6.69
N ASP A 90 -15.54 0.07 7.92
CA ASP A 90 -16.00 1.19 8.72
C ASP A 90 -15.62 2.53 8.09
N SER A 91 -14.45 2.63 7.45
CA SER A 91 -14.07 3.84 6.70
C SER A 91 -15.10 4.18 5.61
N LEU A 92 -15.54 3.18 4.84
CA LEU A 92 -16.58 3.38 3.83
C LEU A 92 -17.96 3.70 4.44
N ARG A 93 -18.29 3.12 5.61
CA ARG A 93 -19.57 3.43 6.30
C ARG A 93 -19.58 4.85 6.85
N ASP A 94 -18.43 5.32 7.33
CA ASP A 94 -18.27 6.68 7.84
C ASP A 94 -18.38 7.72 6.72
N ASP A 95 -17.99 7.37 5.48
CA ASP A 95 -18.31 8.12 4.25
C ASP A 95 -19.80 8.04 3.86
N GLY A 96 -20.62 7.35 4.66
CA GLY A 96 -22.07 7.23 4.49
C GLY A 96 -22.53 6.08 3.61
N PHE A 97 -21.63 5.21 3.10
CA PHE A 97 -22.06 4.09 2.25
C PHE A 97 -22.78 3.01 3.07
N SER A 98 -24.01 2.71 2.66
CA SER A 98 -24.87 1.73 3.34
C SER A 98 -24.62 0.28 2.90
N ARG A 99 -23.94 0.08 1.75
CA ARG A 99 -23.74 -1.21 1.10
C ARG A 99 -22.26 -1.49 0.90
N VAL A 100 -21.58 -1.83 1.99
CA VAL A 100 -20.14 -2.14 1.99
C VAL A 100 -19.92 -3.63 2.25
N TYR A 101 -19.04 -4.24 1.47
CA TYR A 101 -18.83 -5.68 1.51
C TYR A 101 -17.36 -6.06 1.43
N CYS A 102 -17.02 -7.18 2.06
CA CYS A 102 -15.79 -7.92 1.83
C CYS A 102 -16.14 -9.17 1.00
N LEU A 103 -15.47 -9.38 -0.14
CA LEU A 103 -15.65 -10.56 -0.98
C LEU A 103 -14.53 -11.55 -0.68
N ALA A 104 -14.89 -12.71 -0.14
CA ALA A 104 -13.96 -13.71 0.35
C ALA A 104 -14.18 -15.08 -0.30
N PRO A 105 -13.16 -15.95 -0.33
CA PRO A 105 -13.34 -17.33 -0.79
C PRO A 105 -14.39 -18.07 0.06
N GLN A 106 -15.19 -18.93 -0.55
CA GLN A 106 -15.90 -19.98 0.17
C GLN A 106 -14.92 -20.87 0.97
N GLY A 107 -15.38 -21.55 2.01
CA GLY A 107 -14.52 -22.44 2.80
C GLY A 107 -13.88 -21.83 4.05
N PHE A 108 -14.20 -20.57 4.40
CA PHE A 108 -14.06 -20.16 5.81
C PHE A 108 -14.98 -21.01 6.68
N ASP A 109 -14.47 -21.41 7.84
CA ASP A 109 -15.25 -22.12 8.85
C ASP A 109 -16.47 -21.24 9.22
N PRO A 110 -17.72 -21.73 9.06
CA PRO A 110 -18.91 -20.97 9.43
C PRO A 110 -18.94 -20.50 10.89
N GLN A 111 -18.18 -21.16 11.78
CA GLN A 111 -18.02 -20.78 13.19
C GLN A 111 -16.86 -19.81 13.43
N SER A 112 -16.11 -19.43 12.39
CA SER A 112 -14.95 -18.57 12.56
C SER A 112 -15.36 -17.15 12.95
N ALA A 113 -14.45 -16.47 13.66
CA ALA A 113 -14.65 -15.06 14.02
C ALA A 113 -14.82 -14.24 12.74
N PHE A 114 -14.13 -14.60 11.66
CA PHE A 114 -14.21 -13.89 10.39
C PHE A 114 -15.64 -13.90 9.80
N VAL A 115 -16.34 -15.03 9.88
CA VAL A 115 -17.72 -15.14 9.38
C VAL A 115 -18.71 -14.42 10.30
N SER A 116 -18.57 -14.60 11.61
CA SER A 116 -19.50 -14.02 12.59
C SER A 116 -19.35 -12.50 12.71
N ASP A 117 -18.11 -12.00 12.77
CA ASP A 117 -17.80 -10.58 12.98
C ASP A 117 -18.05 -9.69 11.75
N LEU A 118 -17.98 -10.26 10.55
CA LEU A 118 -18.18 -9.52 9.30
C LEU A 118 -19.56 -9.74 8.69
N SER A 119 -20.40 -10.62 9.24
CA SER A 119 -21.82 -10.71 8.87
C SER A 119 -22.53 -9.41 9.29
N PRO A 120 -23.25 -8.68 8.39
CA PRO A 120 -23.78 -9.04 7.07
C PRO A 120 -22.96 -8.57 5.85
N SER A 121 -21.78 -7.98 6.05
CA SER A 121 -20.92 -7.44 4.99
C SER A 121 -20.07 -8.50 4.26
N LEU A 122 -20.17 -9.77 4.62
CA LEU A 122 -19.37 -10.83 3.99
C LEU A 122 -20.08 -11.46 2.78
N LEU A 123 -19.49 -11.33 1.60
CA LEU A 123 -19.86 -12.05 0.38
C LEU A 123 -18.90 -13.21 0.15
N ARG A 124 -19.42 -14.35 -0.35
CA ARG A 124 -18.62 -15.56 -0.57
C ARG A 124 -18.84 -16.16 -1.93
N GLN A 125 -17.76 -16.45 -2.66
CA GLN A 125 -17.81 -17.17 -3.94
C GLN A 125 -16.78 -18.31 -3.97
N PRO A 126 -16.98 -19.36 -4.78
CA PRO A 126 -15.91 -20.29 -5.09
C PRO A 126 -14.74 -19.50 -5.68
N HIS A 127 -13.52 -19.75 -5.21
CA HIS A 127 -12.35 -19.00 -5.68
C HIS A 127 -11.16 -19.92 -5.87
N ALA A 128 -10.37 -19.66 -6.92
CA ALA A 128 -9.21 -20.47 -7.27
C ALA A 128 -8.17 -20.53 -6.14
N SER A 129 -8.11 -19.54 -5.25
CA SER A 129 -7.21 -19.58 -4.08
C SER A 129 -7.49 -20.76 -3.13
N GLN A 130 -8.70 -21.35 -3.16
CA GLN A 130 -8.99 -22.59 -2.42
C GLN A 130 -8.30 -23.83 -3.02
N TYR A 131 -7.92 -23.75 -4.30
CA TYR A 131 -7.46 -24.88 -5.11
C TYR A 131 -6.04 -24.69 -5.65
N SER A 132 -5.53 -23.46 -5.63
CA SER A 132 -4.24 -23.09 -6.21
C SER A 132 -3.42 -22.32 -5.19
N GLN A 133 -2.28 -22.88 -4.80
CA GLN A 133 -1.21 -22.13 -4.16
C GLN A 133 -0.52 -21.27 -5.23
N ARG A 134 -1.13 -20.16 -5.65
CA ARG A 134 -0.35 -19.15 -6.39
C ARG A 134 0.68 -18.61 -5.39
N ILE A 135 1.95 -18.94 -5.61
CA ILE A 135 3.03 -18.56 -4.71
C ILE A 135 3.36 -17.08 -4.97
N PHE A 136 2.66 -16.19 -4.27
CA PHE A 136 3.04 -14.77 -4.15
C PHE A 136 4.11 -14.54 -3.07
N LEU A 137 4.39 -15.59 -2.31
CA LEU A 137 5.39 -15.60 -1.26
C LEU A 137 6.79 -15.81 -1.82
N PRO A 138 7.84 -15.35 -1.12
CA PRO A 138 9.17 -15.71 -1.52
C PRO A 138 9.34 -17.25 -1.41
N PRO A 139 9.88 -17.91 -2.45
CA PRO A 139 10.21 -19.32 -2.43
C PRO A 139 11.38 -19.59 -1.46
N ASP A 140 11.60 -20.86 -1.12
CA ASP A 140 12.64 -21.25 -0.15
C ASP A 140 14.07 -20.89 -0.59
N ASP A 141 14.32 -20.82 -1.90
CA ASP A 141 15.60 -20.38 -2.48
C ASP A 141 15.79 -18.85 -2.46
N ALA A 142 14.74 -18.10 -2.12
CA ALA A 142 14.83 -16.67 -1.83
C ALA A 142 15.27 -16.39 -0.39
N ARG A 143 15.48 -17.40 0.46
CA ARG A 143 16.07 -17.19 1.80
C ARG A 143 17.43 -16.53 1.68
N GLY A 144 17.70 -15.60 2.60
CA GLY A 144 18.89 -14.76 2.56
C GLY A 144 18.80 -13.53 1.65
N LYS A 145 17.74 -13.40 0.83
CA LYS A 145 17.39 -12.15 0.13
C LYS A 145 16.67 -11.19 1.08
N VAL A 146 16.65 -9.90 0.73
CA VAL A 146 15.77 -8.92 1.40
C VAL A 146 14.36 -9.07 0.87
N VAL A 147 13.40 -9.34 1.76
CA VAL A 147 11.98 -9.30 1.42
C VAL A 147 11.52 -7.85 1.43
N LEU A 148 11.19 -7.31 0.26
CA LEU A 148 10.60 -5.99 0.11
C LEU A 148 9.10 -6.09 0.39
N ILE A 149 8.60 -5.19 1.23
CA ILE A 149 7.21 -5.12 1.64
C ILE A 149 6.68 -3.73 1.24
N PRO A 150 6.18 -3.59 0.00
CA PRO A 150 5.58 -2.33 -0.45
C PRO A 150 4.19 -2.12 0.16
N ILE A 151 3.99 -0.95 0.75
CA ILE A 151 2.77 -0.55 1.46
C ILE A 151 2.33 0.81 0.92
N GLY A 152 1.30 0.80 0.10
CA GLY A 152 0.66 2.01 -0.41
C GLY A 152 -0.49 2.46 0.49
N HIS A 153 -1.45 3.10 -0.15
CA HIS A 153 -2.68 3.55 0.46
C HIS A 153 -3.79 3.79 -0.59
N THR A 154 -5.01 3.95 -0.12
CA THR A 154 -6.17 4.39 -0.90
C THR A 154 -6.67 5.67 -0.25
N GLU A 155 -6.40 6.81 -0.87
CA GLU A 155 -6.47 8.13 -0.24
C GLU A 155 -6.80 9.24 -1.23
N GLN A 156 -7.60 10.21 -0.80
CA GLN A 156 -7.80 11.47 -1.53
C GLN A 156 -6.47 12.08 -2.00
N HIS A 157 -6.37 12.58 -3.23
CA HIS A 157 -5.19 13.29 -3.72
C HIS A 157 -5.61 14.52 -4.55
N GLY A 158 -6.34 15.44 -3.92
CA GLY A 158 -6.87 16.60 -4.61
C GLY A 158 -7.94 16.23 -5.66
N TYR A 159 -8.26 17.18 -6.53
CA TYR A 159 -9.26 16.99 -7.59
C TYR A 159 -8.70 16.36 -8.87
N HIS A 160 -7.37 16.23 -8.99
CA HIS A 160 -6.70 15.84 -10.23
C HIS A 160 -6.10 14.45 -10.22
N LEU A 161 -5.85 13.83 -9.05
CA LEU A 161 -5.25 12.49 -8.95
C LEU A 161 -6.23 11.44 -8.40
N PRO A 162 -6.07 10.17 -8.80
CA PRO A 162 -6.89 9.08 -8.31
C PRO A 162 -6.58 8.74 -6.84
N LEU A 163 -7.41 7.93 -6.19
CA LEU A 163 -7.14 7.48 -4.82
C LEU A 163 -5.92 6.52 -4.72
N SER A 164 -5.44 5.99 -5.84
CA SER A 164 -4.42 4.93 -5.90
C SER A 164 -2.97 5.42 -5.92
N VAL A 165 -2.71 6.73 -5.78
CA VAL A 165 -1.38 7.36 -5.99
C VAL A 165 -0.27 6.61 -5.25
N ASP A 166 -0.38 6.50 -3.93
CA ASP A 166 0.61 5.87 -3.06
C ASP A 166 0.91 4.43 -3.46
N THR A 167 -0.15 3.69 -3.81
CA THR A 167 -0.07 2.28 -4.23
C THR A 167 0.64 2.13 -5.56
N VAL A 168 0.28 2.94 -6.56
CA VAL A 168 0.88 2.91 -7.90
C VAL A 168 2.38 3.25 -7.83
N ILE A 169 2.73 4.26 -7.05
CA ILE A 169 4.13 4.72 -6.93
C ILE A 169 4.99 3.66 -6.23
N ILE A 170 4.57 3.17 -5.06
CA ILE A 170 5.40 2.24 -4.29
C ILE A 170 5.51 0.87 -4.95
N GLU A 171 4.46 0.43 -5.67
CA GLU A 171 4.51 -0.79 -6.46
C GLU A 171 5.53 -0.70 -7.58
N ALA A 172 5.53 0.40 -8.36
CA ALA A 172 6.50 0.61 -9.42
C ALA A 172 7.95 0.62 -8.89
N ILE A 173 8.19 1.28 -7.76
CA ILE A 173 9.52 1.35 -7.13
C ILE A 173 9.95 -0.02 -6.62
N ALA A 174 9.07 -0.75 -5.94
CA ALA A 174 9.36 -2.07 -5.40
C ALA A 174 9.67 -3.09 -6.50
N ASN A 175 8.88 -3.08 -7.58
CA ASN A 175 9.08 -3.94 -8.73
C ASN A 175 10.38 -3.60 -9.47
N GLY A 176 10.73 -2.32 -9.60
CA GLY A 176 12.00 -1.90 -10.19
C GLY A 176 13.23 -2.28 -9.35
N ALA A 177 13.07 -2.37 -8.03
CA ALA A 177 14.12 -2.74 -7.08
C ALA A 177 14.22 -4.26 -6.81
N ALA A 178 13.29 -5.07 -7.33
CA ALA A 178 13.23 -6.51 -7.11
C ALA A 178 13.46 -7.33 -8.38
N ASN A 179 14.18 -8.45 -8.26
CA ASN A 179 14.30 -9.44 -9.34
C ASN A 179 13.29 -10.57 -9.16
N ASN A 180 12.01 -10.30 -9.45
CA ASN A 180 10.98 -11.33 -9.51
C ASN A 180 10.86 -11.81 -10.98
N ASN A 181 11.06 -13.11 -11.23
CA ASN A 181 10.95 -13.76 -12.55
C ASN A 181 9.54 -13.69 -13.20
N ASN A 182 8.62 -12.89 -12.64
CA ASN A 182 7.21 -12.78 -13.05
C ASN A 182 6.89 -11.46 -13.78
N ASN A 183 7.86 -10.56 -13.97
CA ASN A 183 7.66 -9.38 -14.79
C ASN A 183 7.88 -9.76 -16.27
N GLU A 184 6.80 -10.03 -17.00
CA GLU A 184 6.81 -10.30 -18.46
C GLU A 184 7.23 -9.07 -19.31
N GLY A 185 7.86 -8.04 -18.72
CA GLY A 185 8.18 -6.80 -19.41
C GLY A 185 9.42 -6.11 -18.85
N GLY A 186 10.57 -6.42 -19.43
CA GLY A 186 11.73 -5.52 -19.44
C GLY A 186 12.85 -5.85 -18.45
N GLU A 187 14.07 -5.97 -18.98
CA GLU A 187 15.31 -5.87 -18.22
C GLU A 187 15.42 -4.47 -17.61
N HIS A 188 15.05 -4.31 -16.33
CA HIS A 188 15.35 -3.07 -15.62
C HIS A 188 16.84 -3.09 -15.20
N PRO A 189 17.64 -2.04 -15.45
CA PRO A 189 19.09 -2.07 -15.20
C PRO A 189 19.48 -2.16 -13.71
N TYR A 190 18.52 -2.09 -12.78
CA TYR A 190 18.74 -2.03 -11.34
C TYR A 190 18.20 -3.26 -10.58
N LEU A 191 17.95 -4.38 -11.26
CA LEU A 191 17.46 -5.60 -10.64
C LEU A 191 18.45 -6.10 -9.57
N ALA A 192 18.15 -5.81 -8.31
CA ALA A 192 18.88 -6.39 -7.19
C ALA A 192 18.56 -7.90 -7.17
N THR A 193 19.51 -8.73 -7.61
CA THR A 193 19.39 -10.20 -7.56
C THR A 193 19.22 -10.73 -6.13
N ARG A 194 19.43 -9.86 -5.13
CA ARG A 194 19.42 -10.13 -3.70
C ARG A 194 18.15 -9.66 -2.96
N SER A 195 17.07 -9.35 -3.66
CA SER A 195 15.76 -9.01 -3.07
C SER A 195 14.60 -9.81 -3.70
N TRP A 196 13.46 -9.84 -3.00
CA TRP A 196 12.19 -10.38 -3.48
C TRP A 196 11.07 -9.47 -2.98
N THR A 197 10.18 -9.00 -3.86
CA THR A 197 9.05 -8.16 -3.43
C THR A 197 7.78 -8.98 -3.20
N LEU A 198 7.09 -8.69 -2.09
CA LEU A 198 5.69 -9.09 -1.89
C LEU A 198 4.77 -8.24 -2.79
N PRO A 199 3.53 -8.69 -3.04
CA PRO A 199 2.51 -7.82 -3.62
C PRO A 199 2.30 -6.55 -2.78
N VAL A 200 2.03 -5.43 -3.44
CA VAL A 200 1.73 -4.17 -2.75
C VAL A 200 0.47 -4.30 -1.90
N MET A 201 0.54 -3.78 -0.67
CA MET A 201 -0.65 -3.60 0.17
C MET A 201 -1.25 -2.21 -0.12
N PRO A 202 -2.48 -2.11 -0.66
CA PRO A 202 -3.08 -0.82 -1.04
C PRO A 202 -3.78 -0.11 0.13
N TYR A 203 -3.58 -0.61 1.36
CA TYR A 203 -4.24 -0.13 2.56
C TYR A 203 -3.19 0.15 3.64
N GLY A 204 -3.40 1.25 4.35
CA GLY A 204 -2.45 1.83 5.29
C GLY A 204 -3.17 2.60 6.40
N VAL A 205 -2.45 3.46 7.10
CA VAL A 205 -3.01 4.29 8.17
C VAL A 205 -3.08 5.74 7.72
N SER A 206 -4.30 6.29 7.67
CA SER A 206 -4.53 7.73 7.52
C SER A 206 -5.31 8.26 8.72
N THR A 207 -4.67 9.16 9.47
CA THR A 207 -5.25 9.80 10.66
C THR A 207 -6.11 11.02 10.34
N HIS A 208 -6.06 11.50 9.10
CA HIS A 208 -6.78 12.66 8.58
C HIS A 208 -7.97 12.31 7.68
N ARG A 209 -8.29 11.01 7.56
CA ARG A 209 -9.34 10.46 6.69
C ARG A 209 -10.72 11.13 6.78
N ALA A 210 -11.06 11.75 7.90
CA ALA A 210 -12.38 12.36 8.10
C ALA A 210 -12.60 13.64 7.28
N SER A 211 -11.54 14.19 6.67
CA SER A 211 -11.57 15.48 5.98
C SER A 211 -12.13 15.36 4.55
N PHE A 212 -11.92 14.21 3.88
CA PHE A 212 -12.32 14.00 2.48
C PHE A 212 -12.73 12.54 2.23
N ALA A 213 -13.73 12.36 1.36
CA ALA A 213 -14.29 11.04 1.06
C ALA A 213 -13.31 10.10 0.36
N GLY A 214 -13.48 8.79 0.55
CA GLY A 214 -12.75 7.75 -0.16
C GLY A 214 -11.41 7.36 0.46
N THR A 215 -10.91 8.11 1.44
CA THR A 215 -9.72 7.72 2.20
C THR A 215 -10.03 6.60 3.19
N LEU A 216 -9.29 5.51 3.08
CA LEU A 216 -9.47 4.35 3.96
C LEU A 216 -8.48 4.37 5.11
N ASN A 217 -8.86 3.85 6.27
CA ASN A 217 -7.95 3.72 7.40
C ASN A 217 -7.96 2.31 7.97
N ALA A 218 -6.80 1.64 7.95
CA ALA A 218 -6.62 0.34 8.56
C ALA A 218 -6.65 0.38 10.09
N GLY A 219 -6.47 1.55 10.70
CA GLY A 219 -6.32 1.75 12.13
C GLY A 219 -4.91 1.36 12.61
N GLY A 220 -4.23 2.29 13.30
CA GLY A 220 -2.81 2.14 13.65
C GLY A 220 -2.44 0.83 14.37
N ARG A 221 -3.22 0.42 15.38
CA ARG A 221 -2.94 -0.84 16.11
C ARG A 221 -3.14 -2.08 15.25
N ALA A 222 -4.23 -2.15 14.50
CA ALA A 222 -4.50 -3.27 13.61
C ALA A 222 -3.46 -3.36 12.48
N PHE A 223 -2.99 -2.21 11.99
CA PHE A 223 -1.90 -2.13 11.02
C PHE A 223 -0.58 -2.65 11.59
N GLU A 224 -0.18 -2.22 12.79
CA GLU A 224 1.03 -2.71 13.47
C GLU A 224 0.97 -4.22 13.74
N ASP A 225 -0.14 -4.71 14.30
CA ASP A 225 -0.35 -6.12 14.60
C ASP A 225 -0.30 -6.98 13.33
N PHE A 226 -0.90 -6.51 12.24
CA PHE A 226 -0.89 -7.18 10.95
C PHE A 226 0.53 -7.34 10.40
N TRP A 227 1.30 -6.26 10.33
CA TRP A 227 2.66 -6.33 9.78
C TRP A 227 3.64 -7.08 10.67
N LEU A 228 3.46 -7.01 11.99
CA LEU A 228 4.21 -7.88 12.90
C LEU A 228 3.87 -9.35 12.67
N ALA A 229 2.59 -9.71 12.48
CA ALA A 229 2.21 -11.08 12.18
C ALA A 229 2.75 -11.57 10.82
N VAL A 230 2.80 -10.70 9.81
CA VAL A 230 3.46 -10.97 8.52
C VAL A 230 4.94 -11.28 8.71
N ILE A 231 5.66 -10.44 9.45
CA ILE A 231 7.08 -10.65 9.73
C ILE A 231 7.28 -11.92 10.56
N ASP A 232 6.44 -12.18 11.57
CA ASP A 232 6.48 -13.38 12.40
C ASP A 232 6.35 -14.65 11.53
N ALA A 233 5.39 -14.68 10.61
CA ALA A 233 5.16 -15.80 9.69
C ALA A 233 6.33 -16.01 8.72
N LEU A 234 6.91 -14.94 8.18
CA LEU A 234 8.06 -15.04 7.27
C LEU A 234 9.35 -15.43 8.01
N ALA A 235 9.56 -14.90 9.23
CA ALA A 235 10.70 -15.25 10.06
C ALA A 235 10.68 -16.74 10.45
N GLN A 236 9.50 -17.28 10.78
CA GLN A 236 9.32 -18.71 11.04
C GLN A 236 9.66 -19.59 9.82
N ARG A 237 9.51 -19.05 8.61
CA ARG A 237 9.90 -19.71 7.34
C ARG A 237 11.38 -19.53 6.96
N GLY A 238 12.17 -18.86 7.81
CA GLY A 238 13.61 -18.68 7.63
C GLY A 238 14.03 -17.45 6.84
N PHE A 239 13.11 -16.50 6.60
CA PHE A 239 13.49 -15.17 6.08
C PHE A 239 13.99 -14.28 7.22
N ASP A 240 15.06 -13.54 6.97
CA ASP A 240 15.81 -12.84 8.02
C ASP A 240 16.09 -11.37 7.69
N ARG A 241 15.70 -10.88 6.52
CA ARG A 241 15.90 -9.50 6.08
C ARG A 241 14.59 -8.95 5.53
N PHE A 242 14.08 -7.89 6.13
CA PHE A 242 12.81 -7.27 5.76
C PHE A 242 12.99 -5.78 5.53
N TYR A 243 12.42 -5.28 4.43
CA TYR A 243 12.37 -3.86 4.14
C TYR A 243 10.93 -3.40 3.92
N LEU A 244 10.36 -2.73 4.91
CA LEU A 244 9.05 -2.08 4.79
C LEU A 244 9.23 -0.77 4.03
N MET A 245 8.52 -0.60 2.92
CA MET A 245 8.62 0.57 2.05
C MET A 245 7.25 1.22 1.95
N SER A 246 7.15 2.48 2.38
CA SER A 246 5.88 3.20 2.33
C SER A 246 5.75 4.05 1.07
N GLY A 247 4.58 3.95 0.44
CA GLY A 247 4.05 4.93 -0.51
C GLY A 247 3.39 6.13 0.17
N HIS A 248 3.01 5.99 1.44
CA HIS A 248 2.15 6.93 2.17
C HIS A 248 2.82 7.49 3.43
N GLY A 249 2.70 8.79 3.67
CA GLY A 249 3.31 9.46 4.82
C GLY A 249 2.77 8.95 6.17
N GLY A 250 1.45 8.77 6.27
CA GLY A 250 0.76 8.37 7.51
C GLY A 250 1.16 6.99 8.05
N ASN A 251 1.74 6.11 7.22
CA ASN A 251 2.26 4.83 7.68
C ASN A 251 3.54 4.96 8.52
N MET A 252 4.30 6.05 8.37
CA MET A 252 5.73 6.07 8.73
C MET A 252 6.02 5.85 10.21
N SER A 253 5.26 6.50 11.09
CA SER A 253 5.42 6.34 12.55
C SER A 253 5.16 4.89 12.99
N PHE A 254 4.15 4.24 12.39
CA PHE A 254 3.81 2.84 12.64
C PHE A 254 4.87 1.87 12.10
N LEU A 255 5.43 2.14 10.91
CA LEU A 255 6.52 1.32 10.36
C LEU A 255 7.78 1.36 11.25
N VAL A 256 8.10 2.53 11.84
CA VAL A 256 9.20 2.65 12.81
C VAL A 256 8.94 1.78 14.05
N ASN A 257 7.70 1.73 14.54
CA ASN A 257 7.33 0.85 15.66
C ASN A 257 7.43 -0.63 15.26
N ILE A 258 6.92 -1.01 14.09
CA ILE A 258 7.00 -2.38 13.57
C ILE A 258 8.46 -2.84 13.48
N VAL A 259 9.36 -2.02 12.94
CA VAL A 259 10.80 -2.35 12.87
C VAL A 259 11.39 -2.65 14.25
N LYS A 260 11.07 -1.84 15.26
CA LYS A 260 11.56 -2.02 16.63
C LYS A 260 11.01 -3.31 17.26
N TYR A 261 9.70 -3.53 17.20
CA TYR A 261 9.07 -4.71 17.78
C TYR A 261 9.45 -6.01 17.04
N ALA A 262 9.58 -5.98 15.72
CA ALA A 262 10.06 -7.12 14.95
C ALA A 262 11.48 -7.52 15.36
N GLY A 263 12.38 -6.55 15.53
CA GLY A 263 13.74 -6.79 16.02
C GLY A 263 13.79 -7.31 17.47
N GLU A 264 12.84 -6.91 18.32
CA GLU A 264 12.67 -7.45 19.67
C GLU A 264 12.19 -8.91 19.64
N ARG A 265 11.12 -9.20 18.88
CA ARG A 265 10.53 -10.54 18.74
C ARG A 265 11.49 -11.54 18.11
N HIS A 266 12.23 -11.10 17.09
CA HIS A 266 13.14 -11.95 16.31
C HIS A 266 14.55 -11.41 16.31
N ARG A 267 15.31 -11.69 17.37
CA ARG A 267 16.67 -11.15 17.57
C ARG A 267 17.68 -11.42 16.44
N ARG A 268 17.37 -12.32 15.51
CA ARG A 268 18.25 -12.70 14.40
C ARG A 268 17.91 -12.03 13.08
N ILE A 269 16.74 -11.42 12.94
CA ILE A 269 16.39 -10.73 11.69
C ILE A 269 17.01 -9.33 11.64
N PHE A 270 17.05 -8.76 10.45
CA PHE A 270 17.26 -7.35 10.19
C PHE A 270 15.99 -6.79 9.55
N CYS A 271 15.29 -5.93 10.27
CA CYS A 271 14.08 -5.26 9.79
C CYS A 271 14.38 -3.77 9.63
N ALA A 272 13.98 -3.18 8.52
CA ALA A 272 14.27 -1.78 8.19
C ALA A 272 13.08 -1.10 7.50
N THR A 273 13.07 0.23 7.59
CA THR A 273 12.20 1.14 6.84
C THR A 273 12.99 2.40 6.50
N SER A 274 12.58 3.13 5.46
CA SER A 274 13.03 4.50 5.18
C SER A 274 11.82 5.42 5.23
N PHE A 275 12.03 6.72 5.49
CA PHE A 275 10.94 7.69 5.40
C PHE A 275 10.47 7.82 3.95
N LEU A 276 9.26 7.40 3.60
CA LEU A 276 8.75 7.45 2.21
C LEU A 276 9.71 6.87 1.13
N HIS A 277 9.32 7.02 -0.13
CA HIS A 277 9.95 6.35 -1.26
C HIS A 277 11.10 7.13 -1.93
N THR A 278 11.22 8.45 -1.71
CA THR A 278 12.23 9.32 -2.35
C THR A 278 12.95 10.23 -1.35
N SER A 279 13.18 9.77 -0.12
CA SER A 279 13.80 10.58 0.94
C SER A 279 15.29 10.34 1.17
N GLY A 280 15.86 9.29 0.60
CA GLY A 280 17.26 8.95 0.85
C GLY A 280 18.20 9.85 0.05
N ARG A 281 19.49 9.54 0.13
CA ARG A 281 20.54 10.37 -0.48
C ARG A 281 20.38 10.52 -2.00
N ILE A 282 19.96 9.48 -2.71
CA ILE A 282 19.89 9.49 -4.18
C ILE A 282 18.61 10.19 -4.63
N GLY A 283 17.48 9.88 -3.98
CA GLY A 283 16.19 10.50 -4.25
C GLY A 283 16.19 11.99 -3.94
N ALA A 284 16.70 12.38 -2.76
CA ALA A 284 16.75 13.79 -2.35
C ALA A 284 17.63 14.65 -3.28
N GLU A 285 18.78 14.13 -3.74
CA GLU A 285 19.63 14.84 -4.71
C GLU A 285 18.90 15.04 -6.06
N ALA A 286 18.15 14.03 -6.52
CA ALA A 286 17.37 14.13 -7.74
C ALA A 286 16.17 15.09 -7.61
N LEU A 287 15.53 15.13 -6.44
CA LEU A 287 14.46 16.09 -6.13
C LEU A 287 15.01 17.51 -6.17
N GLU A 288 16.08 17.81 -5.44
CA GLU A 288 16.70 19.14 -5.40
C GLU A 288 17.08 19.65 -6.80
N LYS A 289 17.57 18.75 -7.65
CA LYS A 289 17.97 19.10 -9.02
C LYS A 289 16.81 19.46 -9.95
N HIS A 290 15.66 18.79 -9.80
CA HIS A 290 14.57 18.83 -10.80
C HIS A 290 13.29 19.51 -10.28
N ARG A 291 13.20 19.76 -8.98
CA ARG A 291 12.11 20.49 -8.34
C ARG A 291 12.01 21.89 -8.92
N THR A 292 10.78 22.35 -9.11
CA THR A 292 10.49 23.72 -9.54
C THR A 292 9.50 24.45 -8.63
N SER A 293 8.75 23.73 -7.79
CA SER A 293 7.96 24.31 -6.71
C SER A 293 8.84 24.76 -5.56
N LYS A 294 8.35 25.69 -4.73
CA LYS A 294 8.99 26.05 -3.46
C LYS A 294 8.76 24.95 -2.42
N ILE A 295 9.48 25.01 -1.28
CA ILE A 295 9.17 24.21 -0.08
C ILE A 295 7.67 24.34 0.22
N GLY A 296 7.01 23.20 0.44
CA GLY A 296 5.56 23.08 0.56
C GLY A 296 4.85 22.68 -0.72
N GLY A 297 5.54 22.64 -1.85
CA GLY A 297 4.98 22.20 -3.13
C GLY A 297 4.92 20.68 -3.34
N MET A 298 5.50 19.87 -2.45
CA MET A 298 5.59 18.41 -2.60
C MET A 298 5.00 17.62 -1.42
N GLY A 299 4.17 18.23 -0.57
CA GLY A 299 3.59 17.56 0.60
C GLY A 299 2.62 16.43 0.27
N HIS A 300 1.54 16.75 -0.45
CA HIS A 300 0.46 15.83 -0.83
C HIS A 300 -0.26 16.31 -2.08
N ALA A 301 -0.53 15.41 -3.03
CA ALA A 301 -1.00 15.69 -4.38
C ALA A 301 -0.17 16.78 -5.10
N GLY A 302 1.09 16.94 -4.69
CA GLY A 302 1.98 18.02 -5.11
C GLY A 302 2.78 17.70 -6.37
N GLU A 303 3.84 18.46 -6.61
CA GLU A 303 4.69 18.33 -7.80
C GLU A 303 5.25 16.89 -7.93
N LEU A 304 5.65 16.27 -6.82
CA LEU A 304 6.27 14.95 -6.78
C LEU A 304 5.32 13.84 -7.26
N GLU A 305 4.22 13.64 -6.53
CA GLU A 305 3.23 12.60 -6.80
C GLU A 305 2.56 12.79 -8.15
N THR A 306 2.20 14.03 -8.48
CA THR A 306 1.60 14.34 -9.79
C THR A 306 2.57 14.00 -10.92
N SER A 307 3.87 14.25 -10.75
CA SER A 307 4.88 13.90 -11.77
C SER A 307 5.00 12.38 -11.92
N TYR A 308 5.05 11.63 -10.81
CA TYR A 308 5.04 10.17 -10.85
C TYR A 308 3.82 9.64 -11.60
N MET A 309 2.63 10.14 -11.29
CA MET A 309 1.39 9.69 -11.91
C MET A 309 1.30 10.05 -13.38
N LEU A 310 1.76 11.24 -13.79
CA LEU A 310 1.88 11.60 -15.21
C LEU A 310 2.81 10.66 -16.00
N HIS A 311 3.80 10.06 -15.33
CA HIS A 311 4.65 9.05 -15.95
C HIS A 311 4.03 7.65 -15.96
N LEU A 312 3.45 7.22 -14.83
CA LEU A 312 3.00 5.84 -14.61
C LEU A 312 1.57 5.57 -15.12
N ARG A 313 0.65 6.51 -14.89
CA ARG A 313 -0.79 6.42 -15.19
C ARG A 313 -1.35 7.78 -15.64
N PRO A 314 -0.83 8.37 -16.75
CA PRO A 314 -1.30 9.65 -17.24
C PRO A 314 -2.79 9.66 -17.58
N ASP A 315 -3.37 8.49 -17.87
CA ASP A 315 -4.80 8.30 -18.12
C ASP A 315 -5.69 8.60 -16.92
N LEU A 316 -5.14 8.60 -15.70
CA LEU A 316 -5.85 8.92 -14.46
C LEU A 316 -5.65 10.38 -13.99
N CYS A 317 -4.74 11.12 -14.62
CA CYS A 317 -4.40 12.49 -14.22
C CYS A 317 -5.32 13.52 -14.91
N ARG A 318 -6.17 14.19 -14.13
CA ARG A 318 -7.07 15.25 -14.59
C ARG A 318 -6.41 16.61 -14.40
N MET A 319 -5.32 16.87 -15.13
CA MET A 319 -4.47 18.05 -14.94
C MET A 319 -5.22 19.38 -15.09
N GLU A 320 -6.32 19.41 -15.85
CA GLU A 320 -7.21 20.56 -15.96
C GLU A 320 -7.92 20.93 -14.65
N ARG A 321 -7.90 20.03 -13.65
CA ARG A 321 -8.52 20.19 -12.34
C ARG A 321 -7.49 20.45 -11.22
N VAL A 322 -6.21 20.56 -11.56
CA VAL A 322 -5.15 20.77 -10.56
C VAL A 322 -5.35 22.11 -9.85
N VAL A 323 -5.17 22.10 -8.53
CA VAL A 323 -5.20 23.30 -7.69
C VAL A 323 -3.99 23.24 -6.79
N ASP A 324 -3.17 24.29 -6.81
CA ASP A 324 -2.01 24.39 -5.93
C ASP A 324 -2.43 25.02 -4.60
N GLU A 325 -2.24 24.27 -3.51
CA GLU A 325 -2.48 24.72 -2.14
C GLU A 325 -1.18 24.55 -1.33
N THR A 326 -0.40 25.62 -1.27
CA THR A 326 0.92 25.66 -0.61
C THR A 326 0.99 26.64 0.56
N ASP A 327 -0.11 27.29 0.91
CA ASP A 327 -0.22 28.31 1.98
C ASP A 327 -0.91 27.73 3.22
N PHE A 328 -0.61 26.47 3.54
CA PHE A 328 -1.07 25.80 4.76
C PHE A 328 -0.33 26.36 5.99
N ILE A 329 -0.91 26.18 7.18
CA ILE A 329 -0.36 26.73 8.42
C ILE A 329 1.00 26.06 8.70
N SER A 330 2.06 26.87 8.68
CA SER A 330 3.43 26.42 8.94
C SER A 330 4.15 27.31 9.94
N THR A 331 5.14 26.73 10.61
CA THR A 331 6.06 27.40 11.53
C THR A 331 7.49 26.93 11.24
N PRO A 332 8.53 27.60 11.77
CA PRO A 332 9.92 27.17 11.54
C PRO A 332 10.20 25.69 11.88
N ASP A 333 9.47 25.13 12.85
CA ASP A 333 9.64 23.75 13.31
C ASP A 333 8.50 22.81 12.86
N TYR A 334 7.56 23.27 12.03
CA TYR A 334 6.49 22.43 11.45
C TYR A 334 6.08 22.94 10.07
N TYR A 335 6.34 22.15 9.04
CA TYR A 335 5.82 22.38 7.68
C TYR A 335 5.70 21.06 6.92
N MET A 336 4.79 21.01 5.96
CA MET A 336 4.63 19.88 5.05
C MET A 336 5.49 20.07 3.81
N ASP A 337 6.11 18.99 3.35
CA ASP A 337 6.76 18.84 2.05
C ASP A 337 6.91 17.33 1.79
N TRP A 338 7.70 16.89 0.80
CA TRP A 338 7.87 15.43 0.57
C TRP A 338 8.50 14.70 1.77
N ILE A 339 9.18 15.45 2.65
CA ILE A 339 9.53 15.05 4.01
C ILE A 339 8.93 16.09 4.94
N GLU A 340 8.12 15.64 5.91
CA GLU A 340 7.64 16.52 6.99
C GLU A 340 8.82 17.17 7.69
N GLY A 341 8.80 18.50 7.74
CA GLY A 341 9.94 19.29 8.13
C GLY A 341 9.80 19.92 9.51
N GLY A 342 10.96 20.11 10.16
CA GLY A 342 11.07 20.71 11.47
C GLY A 342 11.14 19.69 12.61
N ALA A 343 11.21 20.19 13.85
CA ALA A 343 11.35 19.35 15.05
C ALA A 343 10.03 19.03 15.75
N LEU A 344 8.95 19.75 15.42
CA LEU A 344 7.64 19.58 15.99
C LEU A 344 6.82 18.59 15.16
N VAL A 345 6.28 17.56 15.81
CA VAL A 345 5.36 16.60 15.19
C VAL A 345 3.93 17.01 15.53
N ALA A 346 3.11 17.24 14.51
CA ALA A 346 1.71 17.60 14.64
C ALA A 346 0.86 16.93 13.54
N ASN A 347 -0.42 16.74 13.82
CA ASN A 347 -1.40 16.20 12.88
C ASN A 347 -2.72 16.97 13.04
N PRO A 348 -2.80 18.21 12.53
CA PRO A 348 -4.06 18.96 12.49
C PRO A 348 -5.06 18.28 11.55
N PRO A 349 -6.37 18.57 11.70
CA PRO A 349 -7.37 18.26 10.68
C PRO A 349 -6.97 18.87 9.33
N TRP A 350 -7.12 18.12 8.24
CA TRP A 350 -6.66 18.61 6.93
C TRP A 350 -7.59 19.68 6.36
N ASP A 351 -8.87 19.65 6.74
CA ASP A 351 -9.86 20.66 6.36
C ASP A 351 -9.61 22.04 7.01
N ASP A 352 -8.67 22.16 7.96
CA ASP A 352 -8.19 23.45 8.47
C ASP A 352 -7.20 24.15 7.50
N ASP A 353 -6.48 23.38 6.68
CA ASP A 353 -5.37 23.89 5.84
C ASP A 353 -5.64 23.83 4.34
N THR A 354 -6.48 22.90 3.87
CA THR A 354 -6.74 22.66 2.45
C THR A 354 -8.22 22.55 2.15
N LYS A 355 -8.67 23.17 1.05
CA LYS A 355 -10.05 23.04 0.55
C LYS A 355 -10.21 21.89 -0.42
N THR A 356 -9.12 21.48 -1.06
CA THR A 356 -9.14 20.48 -2.13
C THR A 356 -8.61 19.14 -1.68
N GLY A 357 -7.95 19.08 -0.53
CA GLY A 357 -7.17 17.95 -0.06
C GLY A 357 -5.72 17.96 -0.53
N ALA A 358 -5.31 18.88 -1.41
CA ALA A 358 -3.91 19.04 -1.80
C ALA A 358 -3.11 19.82 -0.73
N TYR A 359 -1.92 19.32 -0.41
CA TYR A 359 -0.86 20.04 0.31
C TYR A 359 0.35 20.17 -0.62
N GLY A 360 0.21 20.90 -1.72
CA GLY A 360 1.24 20.90 -2.73
C GLY A 360 0.92 21.68 -3.99
N ALA A 361 1.89 21.69 -4.90
CA ALA A 361 1.83 22.41 -6.17
C ALA A 361 1.88 21.42 -7.35
N GLY A 362 0.78 20.70 -7.58
CA GLY A 362 0.66 19.73 -8.67
C GLY A 362 0.85 20.35 -10.06
N SER A 363 0.59 21.65 -10.23
CA SER A 363 0.73 22.34 -11.53
C SER A 363 2.16 22.36 -12.08
N HIS A 364 3.15 22.17 -11.21
CA HIS A 364 4.57 22.11 -11.56
C HIS A 364 5.02 20.75 -12.13
N ALA A 365 4.14 19.76 -12.11
CA ALA A 365 4.49 18.40 -12.45
C ALA A 365 4.74 18.16 -13.94
N SER A 366 5.57 17.16 -14.25
CA SER A 366 5.74 16.67 -15.62
C SER A 366 6.08 15.19 -15.64
N ALA A 367 5.74 14.50 -16.74
CA ALA A 367 6.06 13.08 -16.90
C ALA A 367 7.58 12.84 -16.93
N GLU A 368 8.37 13.79 -17.44
CA GLU A 368 9.83 13.72 -17.48
C GLU A 368 10.43 13.73 -16.06
N LYS A 369 9.90 14.57 -15.17
CA LYS A 369 10.27 14.57 -13.75
C LYS A 369 9.89 13.25 -13.10
N GLY A 370 8.68 12.76 -13.38
CA GLY A 370 8.19 11.48 -12.87
C GLY A 370 9.12 10.32 -13.21
N ARG A 371 9.54 10.23 -14.47
CA ARG A 371 10.52 9.22 -14.93
C ARG A 371 11.86 9.36 -14.20
N ALA A 372 12.41 10.57 -14.12
CA ALA A 372 13.73 10.81 -13.50
C ALA A 372 13.73 10.52 -11.99
N TRP A 373 12.66 10.87 -11.28
CA TRP A 373 12.51 10.58 -9.86
C TRP A 373 12.18 9.11 -9.60
N LEU A 374 11.49 8.42 -10.52
CA LEU A 374 11.27 6.98 -10.43
C LEU A 374 12.57 6.20 -10.58
N GLU A 375 13.38 6.52 -11.58
CA GLU A 375 14.71 5.91 -11.77
C GLU A 375 15.60 6.11 -10.53
N SER A 376 15.58 7.32 -9.97
CA SER A 376 16.34 7.65 -8.75
C SER A 376 15.83 6.90 -7.51
N ALA A 377 14.51 6.81 -7.33
CA ALA A 377 13.91 6.10 -6.20
C ALA A 377 14.16 4.59 -6.29
N ILE A 378 14.05 3.98 -7.48
CA ILE A 378 14.40 2.56 -7.71
C ILE A 378 15.87 2.32 -7.35
N LYS A 379 16.78 3.15 -7.88
CA LYS A 379 18.21 3.05 -7.60
C LYS A 379 18.50 3.19 -6.10
N GLU A 380 17.80 4.08 -5.42
CA GLU A 380 17.91 4.24 -3.97
C GLU A 380 17.46 3.00 -3.20
N LYS A 381 16.33 2.39 -3.57
CA LYS A 381 15.85 1.18 -2.88
C LYS A 381 16.77 -0.01 -3.14
N ALA A 382 17.34 -0.13 -4.34
CA ALA A 382 18.39 -1.10 -4.62
C ALA A 382 19.66 -0.86 -3.76
N ASP A 383 20.07 0.40 -3.59
CA ASP A 383 21.19 0.75 -2.70
C ASP A 383 20.90 0.39 -1.23
N HIS A 384 19.68 0.68 -0.75
CA HIS A 384 19.26 0.27 0.60
C HIS A 384 19.25 -1.25 0.79
N VAL A 385 18.89 -2.04 -0.23
CA VAL A 385 18.99 -3.51 -0.19
C VAL A 385 20.43 -3.95 0.08
N GLU A 386 21.41 -3.36 -0.60
CA GLU A 386 22.83 -3.68 -0.36
C GLU A 386 23.29 -3.24 1.03
N GLN A 387 22.86 -2.07 1.50
CA GLN A 387 23.14 -1.62 2.87
C GLN A 387 22.52 -2.55 3.92
N ILE A 388 21.32 -3.08 3.69
CA ILE A 388 20.67 -4.07 4.57
C ILE A 388 21.51 -5.35 4.62
N HIS A 389 21.99 -5.84 3.48
CA HIS A 389 22.90 -6.99 3.43
C HIS A 389 24.18 -6.75 4.23
N GLU A 390 24.87 -5.64 3.95
CA GLU A 390 26.09 -5.23 4.64
C GLU A 390 25.88 -5.13 6.16
N GLN A 391 24.78 -4.51 6.58
CA GLN A 391 24.44 -4.35 7.99
C GLN A 391 24.12 -5.67 8.68
N HIS A 392 23.43 -6.58 8.00
CA HIS A 392 23.14 -7.92 8.51
C HIS A 392 24.42 -8.75 8.64
N GLU A 393 25.22 -8.84 7.57
CA GLU A 393 26.47 -9.62 7.51
C GLU A 393 27.48 -9.16 8.56
N ARG A 394 27.69 -7.85 8.72
CA ARG A 394 28.59 -7.31 9.77
C ARG A 394 28.14 -7.66 11.19
N ARG A 395 26.82 -7.70 11.43
CA ARG A 395 26.27 -8.08 12.74
C ARG A 395 26.43 -9.57 12.98
N GLU A 396 26.25 -10.41 11.96
CA GLU A 396 26.55 -11.85 12.06
C GLU A 396 28.04 -12.10 12.36
N THR A 397 28.96 -11.43 11.67
CA THR A 397 30.40 -11.51 11.96
C THR A 397 30.70 -11.14 13.41
N ARG A 398 30.20 -10.00 13.89
CA ARG A 398 30.36 -9.60 15.31
C ARG A 398 29.78 -10.64 16.27
N ARG A 399 28.64 -11.26 15.96
CA ARG A 399 28.05 -12.31 16.81
C ARG A 399 28.94 -13.55 16.86
N ASN A 400 29.55 -13.94 15.74
CA ASN A 400 30.50 -15.05 15.67
C ASN A 400 31.82 -14.75 16.41
N GLU A 401 32.25 -13.49 16.41
CA GLU A 401 33.38 -12.98 17.23
C GLU A 401 33.05 -12.86 18.73
N GLY A 402 31.80 -13.19 19.12
CA GLY A 402 31.39 -13.19 20.52
C GLY A 402 30.93 -11.82 21.04
N TYR A 403 30.41 -10.93 20.20
CA TYR A 403 29.68 -9.75 20.69
C TYR A 403 28.30 -10.16 21.22
N GLY A 404 27.80 -9.44 22.24
CA GLY A 404 26.46 -9.71 22.81
C GLY A 404 26.39 -10.90 23.78
N LEU A 405 27.49 -11.21 24.48
CA LEU A 405 27.62 -12.35 25.42
C LEU A 405 26.69 -12.33 26.64
N TRP A 406 25.81 -11.35 26.78
CA TRP A 406 24.87 -11.26 27.90
C TRP A 406 24.08 -12.57 28.13
N SER A 407 23.70 -13.27 27.06
CA SER A 407 23.04 -14.58 27.16
C SER A 407 23.93 -15.70 27.73
N ARG A 408 25.26 -15.62 27.59
CA ARG A 408 26.20 -16.57 28.20
C ARG A 408 26.31 -16.41 29.72
N PHE A 409 25.85 -15.29 30.27
CA PHE A 409 25.81 -15.05 31.72
C PHE A 409 24.48 -15.46 32.38
N ARG A 410 23.43 -15.80 31.61
CA ARG A 410 22.13 -16.25 32.15
C ARG A 410 22.08 -17.72 32.63
N GLY A 411 23.17 -18.47 32.49
CA GLY A 411 23.28 -19.87 32.95
C GLY A 411 24.28 -20.09 34.10
N ARG A 412 24.72 -19.00 34.75
CA ARG A 412 25.58 -19.05 35.95
C ARG A 412 24.85 -18.38 37.11
N ASN A 413 23.88 -19.08 37.69
CA ASN A 413 23.40 -18.91 39.07
C ASN A 413 22.63 -20.16 39.45
#